data_AF-A0A2V9KYP8-F1
#
_entry.id   AF-A0A2V9KYP8-F1
#
_cell.length_a   1.000
_cell.length_b   1.000
_cell.length_c   1.000
_cell.angle_alpha   90.00
_cell.angle_beta   90.00
_cell.angle_gamma   90.00
#
_symmetry.space_group_name_H-M   'P 1'
#
loop_
_entity.id
_entity.type
_entity.pdbx_description
1 polymer ?
#
loop_
_entity_poly.entity_id
_entity_poly.type
_entity_poly.pdbx_seq_one_letter_code
_entity_poly.pdbx_strand_id
1 'polypeptide(L)' 'MRISACLHVTSETANLAITLRDGGAHLVLCASNPLSTQDDVAASLVRDYHVPTFAVKGEDHDT' A
#
# COMPACT_ATOMS: atom_id res chain seq x y z
N MET A 1 -6.48 -6.43 14.99
CA MET A 1 -5.05 -6.75 14.75
C MET A 1 -4.38 -5.57 14.07
N ARG A 2 -3.10 -5.26 14.34
CA ARG A 2 -2.38 -4.15 13.68
C ARG A 2 -1.29 -4.74 12.78
N ILE A 3 -1.25 -4.33 11.52
CA ILE A 3 -0.33 -4.85 10.51
C ILE A 3 0.38 -3.68 9.84
N SER A 4 1.70 -3.78 9.72
CA SER A 4 2.51 -2.96 8.83
C SER A 4 3.08 -3.86 7.75
N ALA A 5 2.89 -3.50 6.49
CA ALA A 5 3.37 -4.28 5.36
C ALA A 5 4.35 -3.44 4.53
N CYS A 6 5.45 -4.09 4.12
CA CYS A 6 6.46 -3.55 3.22
C CYS A 6 6.56 -4.52 2.04
N LEU A 7 5.89 -4.21 0.94
CA LEU A 7 5.69 -5.09 -0.22
C LEU A 7 5.70 -4.27 -1.51
N HIS A 8 5.73 -4.92 -2.68
CA HIS A 8 5.48 -4.22 -3.95
C HIS A 8 4.03 -3.71 -3.99
N VAL A 9 3.83 -2.42 -4.19
CA VAL A 9 2.49 -1.82 -4.22
C VAL A 9 1.90 -1.94 -5.62
N THR A 10 1.27 -3.09 -5.88
CA THR A 10 0.57 -3.41 -7.13
C THR A 10 -0.89 -3.78 -6.86
N SER A 11 -1.67 -3.99 -7.92
CA SER A 11 -3.08 -4.40 -7.82
C SER A 11 -3.30 -5.68 -6.97
N GLU A 12 -2.37 -6.63 -7.03
CA GLU A 12 -2.41 -7.86 -6.23
C GLU A 12 -2.25 -7.56 -4.72
N THR A 13 -1.30 -6.70 -4.37
CA THR A 13 -1.10 -6.24 -2.99
C THR A 13 -2.29 -5.43 -2.49
N ALA A 14 -2.94 -4.64 -3.36
CA ALA A 14 -4.16 -3.94 -3.00
C ALA A 14 -5.29 -4.91 -2.62
N ASN A 15 -5.50 -5.99 -3.38
CA ASN A 15 -6.48 -7.01 -3.04
C ASN A 15 -6.18 -7.68 -1.69
N LEU A 16 -4.90 -7.97 -1.41
CA LEU A 16 -4.47 -8.47 -0.11
C LEU A 16 -4.77 -7.46 1.00
N ALA A 17 -4.43 -6.19 0.80
CA ALA A 17 -4.63 -5.12 1.76
C ALA A 17 -6.11 -4.91 2.11
N ILE A 18 -6.98 -4.92 1.09
CA ILE A 18 -8.44 -4.82 1.23
C ILE A 18 -8.96 -6.02 2.01
N THR A 19 -8.51 -7.24 1.67
CA THR A 19 -8.92 -8.46 2.39
C THR A 19 -8.55 -8.41 3.86
N LEU A 20 -7.34 -7.96 4.19
CA LEU A 20 -6.88 -7.83 5.58
C LEU A 20 -7.69 -6.78 6.34
N ARG A 21 -7.95 -5.62 5.73
CA ARG A 21 -8.81 -4.56 6.28
C ARG A 21 -10.22 -5.09 6.56
N ASP A 22 -10.83 -5.76 5.60
CA ASP A 22 -12.19 -6.30 5.71
C ASP A 22 -12.26 -7.44 6.72
N GLY A 23 -11.14 -8.13 6.95
CA GLY A 23 -10.92 -9.06 8.07
C GLY A 23 -10.73 -8.38 9.45
N GLY A 24 -10.84 -7.06 9.55
CA GLY A 24 -10.72 -6.31 10.80
C GLY A 24 -9.28 -5.93 11.21
N ALA A 25 -8.33 -5.98 10.27
CA ALA A 25 -6.99 -5.47 10.52
C ALA A 25 -6.93 -3.94 10.33
N HIS A 26 -6.20 -3.27 11.23
CA HIS A 26 -5.70 -1.93 10.97
C HIS A 26 -4.36 -2.06 10.23
N LEU A 27 -4.36 -1.73 8.94
CA LEU A 27 -3.23 -1.92 8.03
C LEU A 27 -2.58 -0.58 7.68
N VAL A 28 -1.25 -0.55 7.62
CA VAL A 28 -0.48 0.49 6.92
C VAL A 28 0.48 -0.18 5.94
N LEU A 29 0.69 0.44 4.77
CA LEU A 29 1.50 -0.12 3.68
C LEU A 29 2.60 0.87 3.28
N CYS A 30 3.79 0.35 3.00
CA CYS A 30 4.84 1.05 2.27
C CYS A 30 5.43 0.17 1.16
N ALA A 31 6.12 0.80 0.20
CA ALA A 31 6.81 0.07 -0.84
C ALA A 31 8.07 -0.62 -0.29
N SER A 32 8.37 -1.82 -0.81
CA SER A 32 9.64 -2.52 -0.53
C SER A 32 10.70 -2.28 -1.59
N ASN A 33 10.35 -1.58 -2.68
CA ASN A 33 11.25 -1.30 -3.79
C ASN A 33 10.77 -0.05 -4.54
N PRO A 34 11.67 0.91 -4.83
CA PRO A 34 11.29 2.21 -5.37
C PRO A 34 10.61 2.15 -6.73
N LEU A 35 10.87 1.11 -7.53
CA LEU A 35 10.38 1.01 -8.91
C LEU A 35 9.09 0.19 -9.07
N SER A 36 8.62 -0.48 -8.01
CA SER A 36 7.54 -1.48 -8.14
C SER A 36 6.15 -0.93 -7.82
N THR A 37 6.05 0.28 -7.27
CA THR A 37 4.78 0.95 -7.01
C THR A 37 4.03 1.23 -8.32
N GLN A 38 2.73 0.90 -8.32
CA GLN A 38 1.74 1.37 -9.28
C GLN A 38 1.00 2.54 -8.61
N ASP A 39 1.29 3.78 -9.02
CA ASP A 39 0.85 4.98 -8.31
C ASP A 39 -0.68 5.15 -8.28
N ASP A 40 -1.36 4.72 -9.33
CA ASP A 40 -2.82 4.68 -9.40
C ASP A 40 -3.43 3.73 -8.37
N VAL A 41 -2.79 2.58 -8.14
CA VAL A 41 -3.17 1.62 -7.10
C VAL A 41 -2.92 2.20 -5.71
N ALA A 42 -1.74 2.78 -5.47
CA ALA A 42 -1.41 3.42 -4.19
C ALA A 42 -2.41 4.55 -3.87
N ALA A 43 -2.75 5.38 -4.87
CA ALA A 43 -3.73 6.43 -4.74
C ALA A 43 -5.15 5.89 -4.43
N SER A 44 -5.58 4.82 -5.09
CA SER A 44 -6.89 4.21 -4.84
C SER A 44 -6.97 3.59 -3.44
N LEU A 45 -5.91 2.91 -2.97
CA LEU A 45 -5.86 2.37 -1.61
C LEU A 45 -6.10 3.45 -0.55
N VAL A 46 -5.53 4.64 -0.73
CA VAL A 46 -5.75 5.77 0.18
C VAL A 46 -7.14 6.39 -0.01
N ARG A 47 -7.51 6.77 -1.24
CA ARG A 47 -8.72 7.56 -1.53
C ARG A 47 -10.02 6.77 -1.38
N ASP A 48 -10.03 5.53 -1.87
CA ASP A 48 -11.25 4.75 -2.01
C ASP A 48 -11.36 3.72 -0.86
N TYR A 49 -10.23 3.12 -0.48
CA TYR A 49 -10.20 2.04 0.51
C TYR A 49 -9.74 2.48 1.91
N HIS A 50 -9.34 3.74 2.08
CA HIS A 50 -8.92 4.29 3.37
C HIS A 50 -7.80 3.46 4.05
N VAL A 51 -6.93 2.85 3.25
CA VAL A 51 -5.73 2.14 3.70
C VAL A 51 -4.54 3.10 3.59
N PRO A 52 -3.96 3.57 4.72
CA PRO A 52 -2.78 4.43 4.68
C PRO A 52 -1.63 3.73 3.93
N THR A 53 -1.23 4.33 2.82
CA THR A 53 -0.22 3.80 1.90
C THR A 53 0.81 4.88 1.62
N PHE A 54 2.06 4.61 1.97
CA PHE A 54 3.21 5.51 1.83
C PHE A 54 4.16 4.91 0.81
N ALA A 55 3.88 5.15 -0.47
CA ALA A 55 4.61 4.59 -1.59
C ALA A 55 4.41 5.47 -2.81
N VAL A 56 5.50 5.74 -3.52
CA VAL A 56 5.47 6.39 -4.84
C VAL A 56 6.50 5.73 -5.74
N LYS A 57 6.18 5.60 -7.03
CA LYS A 57 7.13 5.06 -7.99
C LYS A 57 8.28 6.05 -8.22
N GLY A 58 9.49 5.54 -8.08
CA GLY A 58 10.73 6.32 -8.20
C GLY A 58 11.07 7.09 -6.93
N GLU A 59 10.59 6.66 -5.76
CA GLU A 59 11.02 7.23 -4.47
C GLU A 59 12.55 7.19 -4.30
N ASP A 60 13.06 8.17 -3.57
CA ASP A 60 14.48 8.36 -3.26
C ASP A 60 14.68 8.45 -1.74
N HIS A 61 15.79 9.04 -1.28
CA HIS A 61 16.01 9.18 0.16
C HIS A 61 15.31 10.41 0.76
N ASP A 62 14.87 11.35 -0.07
CA ASP A 62 14.25 12.60 0.36
C ASP A 62 12.71 12.52 0.33
N THR A 63 12.18 11.56 -0.41
CA THR A 63 10.74 11.31 -0.64
C THR A 63 10.28 10.05 0.09
#